data_AF-A0A9P5S5P9-F1
#
_entry.id   AF-A0A9P5S5P9-F1
#
_cell.length_a   1.000
_cell.length_b   1.000
_cell.length_c   1.000
_cell.angle_alpha   90.00
_cell.angle_beta   90.00
_cell.angle_gamma   90.00
#
_symmetry.space_group_name_H-M   'P 1'
#
loop_
_entity.id
_entity.type
_entity.pdbx_description
1 polymer ?
#
loop_
_entity_poly.entity_id
_entity_poly.type
_entity_poly.pdbx_seq_one_letter_code
_entity_poly.pdbx_strand_id
1 'polypeptide(L)'
;MSAPISHNAKIKVAALNTKYSGFGTIVTEQFHHGACGDMEYSSSDTVVAINAAQFSSFKHGSSICGRYVKVNRSDSDSTHYIYKVTDVCKDCEENSPLFSERALSLFSNQDRLPIDWELIEGVKEDEDDNGHTSKPESKPESKPESKASGHHTSRTYRGRGTWFSDTRGSCGVDFSQDEMIVALDEAQQGEQRGHDSQCFKKIRVSVKGDPSKSVVVRVVDTCPYRYCSYGQLDLSQAAFKKFAPMSGGVLDLEWSFV
;
A
#
# COMPACT_ATOMS: atom_id res chain seq x y z
N MET A 1 -9.05 -8.65 3.24
CA MET A 1 -7.92 -9.32 3.92
C MET A 1 -6.68 -8.49 3.66
N SER A 2 -6.35 -7.61 4.60
CA SER A 2 -5.12 -7.59 5.41
C SER A 2 -3.90 -7.07 4.66
N ALA A 3 -3.33 -5.98 5.21
CA ALA A 3 -2.03 -5.42 4.84
C ALA A 3 -0.96 -6.52 4.71
N PRO A 4 0.13 -6.29 3.95
CA PRO A 4 1.21 -7.26 3.92
C PRO A 4 1.67 -7.51 5.35
N ILE A 5 1.83 -8.80 5.64
CA ILE A 5 2.15 -9.30 6.96
C ILE A 5 3.59 -8.87 7.26
N SER A 6 3.73 -7.68 7.86
CA SER A 6 4.99 -7.23 8.46
C SER A 6 5.13 -7.92 9.81
N HIS A 7 5.71 -9.11 9.83
CA HIS A 7 5.93 -9.85 11.06
C HIS A 7 7.40 -9.92 11.44
N ASN A 8 7.67 -9.44 12.65
CA ASN A 8 8.77 -9.91 13.52
C ASN A 8 8.52 -11.33 14.06
N ALA A 9 7.45 -12.01 13.62
CA ALA A 9 7.18 -13.39 13.97
C ALA A 9 8.16 -14.32 13.23
N LYS A 10 8.63 -15.35 13.92
CA LYS A 10 9.50 -16.38 13.34
C LYS A 10 8.69 -17.26 12.38
N ILE A 11 8.42 -16.76 11.18
CA ILE A 11 7.72 -17.53 10.14
C ILE A 11 8.61 -18.70 9.73
N LYS A 12 8.20 -19.94 10.04
CA LYS A 12 8.78 -21.14 9.43
C LYS A 12 8.25 -21.28 8.01
N VAL A 13 8.91 -20.56 7.11
CA VAL A 13 8.70 -20.64 5.68
C VAL A 13 9.33 -21.93 5.18
N ALA A 14 8.53 -22.85 4.62
CA ALA A 14 9.07 -23.93 3.80
C ALA A 14 9.52 -23.32 2.46
N ALA A 15 10.79 -22.91 2.39
CA ALA A 15 11.40 -22.38 1.18
C ALA A 15 11.58 -23.50 0.16
N LEU A 16 11.17 -23.28 -1.09
CA LEU A 16 11.34 -24.25 -2.17
C LEU A 16 12.76 -24.26 -2.77
N ASN A 17 13.76 -23.79 -2.03
CA ASN A 17 15.15 -23.68 -2.51
C ASN A 17 15.30 -22.78 -3.76
N THR A 18 14.46 -21.74 -3.87
CA THR A 18 14.45 -20.78 -4.98
C THR A 18 14.78 -19.39 -4.44
N LYS A 19 16.07 -19.02 -4.45
CA LYS A 19 16.52 -17.67 -4.07
C LYS A 19 16.90 -16.89 -5.31
N TYR A 20 16.36 -15.68 -5.42
CA TYR A 20 16.58 -14.79 -6.55
C TYR A 20 17.00 -13.40 -6.06
N SER A 21 17.80 -12.71 -6.87
CA SER A 21 18.16 -11.30 -6.69
C SER A 21 17.82 -10.55 -7.97
N GLY A 22 17.18 -9.40 -7.85
CA GLY A 22 16.72 -8.62 -9.00
C GLY A 22 16.10 -7.30 -8.58
N PHE A 23 15.18 -6.77 -9.38
CA PHE A 23 14.51 -5.51 -9.08
C PHE A 23 13.00 -5.68 -8.90
N GLY A 24 12.46 -5.15 -7.81
CA GLY A 24 11.03 -4.95 -7.66
C GLY A 24 10.60 -3.64 -8.31
N THR A 25 9.56 -3.68 -9.13
CA THR A 25 9.03 -2.48 -9.82
C THR A 25 7.54 -2.30 -9.55
N ILE A 26 7.08 -1.08 -9.29
CA ILE A 26 5.64 -0.76 -9.16
C ILE A 26 5.00 -0.69 -10.54
N VAL A 27 3.83 -1.31 -10.70
CA VAL A 27 2.99 -1.10 -11.90
C VAL A 27 1.54 -0.83 -11.56
N THR A 28 0.93 0.00 -12.41
CA THR A 28 -0.45 0.50 -12.26
C THR A 28 -1.47 -0.28 -13.08
N GLU A 29 -1.06 -1.02 -14.12
CA GLU A 29 -2.00 -1.50 -15.16
C GLU A 29 -2.06 -3.03 -15.40
N GLN A 30 -1.34 -3.87 -14.64
CA GLN A 30 -1.25 -5.30 -15.00
C GLN A 30 -2.13 -6.27 -14.21
N PHE A 31 -2.85 -5.86 -13.16
CA PHE A 31 -3.56 -6.83 -12.30
C PHE A 31 -5.00 -7.17 -12.71
N HIS A 32 -5.46 -6.68 -13.87
CA HIS A 32 -6.82 -6.95 -14.35
C HIS A 32 -6.83 -8.07 -15.41
N HIS A 33 -7.27 -9.26 -15.01
CA HIS A 33 -7.45 -10.47 -15.85
C HIS A 33 -6.13 -11.14 -16.30
N GLY A 34 -5.22 -11.31 -15.36
CA GLY A 34 -3.92 -11.94 -15.55
C GLY A 34 -3.93 -13.43 -15.92
N ALA A 35 -2.75 -13.96 -16.26
CA ALA A 35 -2.49 -15.35 -16.61
C ALA A 35 -2.83 -16.38 -15.51
N CYS A 36 -3.17 -15.90 -14.31
CA CYS A 36 -3.65 -16.72 -13.20
C CYS A 36 -5.18 -16.81 -13.06
N GLY A 37 -5.94 -16.30 -14.03
CA GLY A 37 -7.40 -16.40 -14.08
C GLY A 37 -8.14 -15.36 -13.23
N ASP A 38 -9.47 -15.53 -13.10
CA ASP A 38 -10.39 -14.65 -12.36
C ASP A 38 -10.26 -14.82 -10.84
N MET A 39 -9.05 -14.63 -10.33
CA MET A 39 -8.87 -14.48 -8.91
C MET A 39 -9.34 -13.08 -8.52
N GLU A 40 -10.39 -13.00 -7.69
CA GLU A 40 -10.90 -11.73 -7.17
C GLU A 40 -9.82 -11.05 -6.32
N TYR A 41 -9.37 -9.88 -6.78
CA TYR A 41 -8.46 -9.00 -6.05
C TYR A 41 -9.05 -7.60 -6.00
N SER A 42 -8.85 -6.94 -4.87
CA SER A 42 -9.20 -5.54 -4.68
C SER A 42 -7.98 -4.65 -4.98
N SER A 43 -8.22 -3.38 -5.34
CA SER A 43 -7.17 -2.37 -5.45
C SER A 43 -6.42 -2.12 -4.13
N SER A 44 -6.92 -2.66 -3.01
CA SER A 44 -6.29 -2.59 -1.70
C SER A 44 -5.36 -3.78 -1.38
N ASP A 45 -5.32 -4.79 -2.24
CA ASP A 45 -4.53 -6.00 -2.04
C ASP A 45 -3.08 -5.78 -2.44
N THR A 46 -2.15 -6.32 -1.65
CA THR A 46 -0.72 -6.31 -2.00
C THR A 46 -0.34 -7.59 -2.72
N VAL A 47 -0.32 -7.49 -4.05
CA VAL A 47 -0.11 -8.59 -4.97
C VAL A 47 1.18 -8.41 -5.79
N VAL A 48 1.67 -9.51 -6.37
CA VAL A 48 2.86 -9.56 -7.23
C VAL A 48 2.59 -10.32 -8.53
N ALA A 49 3.16 -9.83 -9.63
CA ALA A 49 3.30 -10.55 -10.88
C ALA A 49 4.77 -10.97 -11.07
N ILE A 50 5.01 -12.23 -11.40
CA ILE A 50 6.37 -12.77 -11.55
C ILE A 50 6.74 -12.95 -13.01
N ASN A 51 8.02 -12.87 -13.35
CA ASN A 51 8.51 -13.05 -14.71
C ASN A 51 8.18 -14.46 -15.26
N ALA A 52 7.93 -14.54 -16.58
CA ALA A 52 7.56 -15.76 -17.28
C ALA A 52 8.59 -16.92 -17.21
N ALA A 53 9.89 -16.65 -17.09
CA ALA A 53 10.93 -17.66 -16.91
C ALA A 53 10.81 -18.35 -15.55
N GLN A 54 10.61 -17.58 -14.47
CA GLN A 54 10.33 -18.12 -13.13
C GLN A 54 8.92 -18.72 -13.04
N PHE A 55 7.98 -18.25 -13.86
CA PHE A 55 6.64 -18.85 -13.97
C PHE A 55 6.68 -20.23 -14.64
N SER A 56 7.47 -20.40 -15.68
CA SER A 56 7.54 -21.63 -16.51
C SER A 56 8.56 -22.66 -16.02
N SER A 57 9.43 -22.31 -15.06
CA SER A 57 10.40 -23.24 -14.46
C SER A 57 9.76 -24.37 -13.62
N PHE A 58 8.46 -24.29 -13.32
CA PHE A 58 7.73 -25.30 -12.57
C PHE A 58 7.27 -26.45 -13.46
N LYS A 59 8.18 -27.40 -13.71
CA LYS A 59 7.79 -28.77 -14.09
C LYS A 59 7.17 -29.42 -12.86
N HIS A 60 5.84 -29.59 -12.83
CA HIS A 60 5.04 -30.51 -12.00
C HIS A 60 3.69 -29.91 -11.56
N GLY A 61 2.86 -29.46 -12.50
CA GLY A 61 1.40 -29.31 -12.31
C GLY A 61 0.91 -28.39 -11.17
N SER A 62 1.78 -27.67 -10.47
CA SER A 62 1.42 -26.71 -9.43
C SER A 62 1.53 -25.31 -10.02
N SER A 63 0.38 -24.73 -10.34
CA SER A 63 0.31 -23.33 -10.73
C SER A 63 0.92 -22.48 -9.62
N ILE A 64 1.87 -21.62 -9.97
CA ILE A 64 2.45 -20.64 -9.03
C ILE A 64 1.45 -19.55 -8.63
N CYS A 65 0.35 -19.43 -9.39
CA CYS A 65 -0.79 -18.62 -9.04
C CYS A 65 -1.34 -18.99 -7.66
N GLY A 66 -1.59 -17.99 -6.83
CA GLY A 66 -2.10 -18.17 -5.47
C GLY A 66 -1.05 -18.55 -4.43
N ARG A 67 0.19 -18.84 -4.86
CA ARG A 67 1.34 -19.00 -3.97
C ARG A 67 1.85 -17.65 -3.49
N TYR A 68 2.87 -17.68 -2.65
CA TYR A 68 3.44 -16.47 -2.09
C TYR A 68 4.93 -16.34 -2.41
N VAL A 69 5.40 -15.11 -2.50
CA VAL A 69 6.81 -14.75 -2.48
C VAL A 69 7.14 -14.07 -1.16
N LYS A 70 8.32 -14.34 -0.63
CA LYS A 70 8.95 -13.62 0.47
C LYS A 70 10.03 -12.72 -0.11
N VAL A 71 9.95 -11.42 0.16
CA VAL A 71 10.77 -10.37 -0.46
C VAL A 71 11.50 -9.58 0.61
N ASN A 72 12.79 -9.36 0.37
CA ASN A 72 13.73 -8.67 1.23
C ASN A 72 14.37 -7.52 0.50
N ARG A 73 14.80 -6.50 1.27
CA ARG A 73 15.63 -5.43 0.72
C ARG A 73 17.05 -5.96 0.64
N SER A 74 17.70 -5.83 -0.51
CA SER A 74 19.07 -6.34 -0.65
C SER A 74 20.09 -5.62 0.26
N ASP A 75 19.73 -4.48 0.81
CA ASP A 75 20.52 -3.73 1.79
C ASP A 75 19.99 -3.88 3.24
N SER A 76 18.99 -4.74 3.49
CA SER A 76 18.45 -5.00 4.84
C SER A 76 17.69 -6.34 4.95
N ASP A 77 18.23 -7.23 5.78
CA ASP A 77 17.63 -8.54 6.09
C ASP A 77 16.60 -8.49 7.24
N SER A 78 16.39 -7.33 7.88
CA SER A 78 15.59 -7.27 9.12
C SER A 78 14.08 -7.29 8.88
N THR A 79 13.62 -7.09 7.65
CA THR A 79 12.18 -7.02 7.34
C THR A 79 11.89 -7.75 6.05
N HIS A 80 11.02 -8.75 6.16
CA HIS A 80 10.58 -9.59 5.06
C HIS A 80 9.11 -9.30 4.77
N TYR A 81 8.74 -9.21 3.50
CA TYR A 81 7.38 -8.96 3.05
C TYR A 81 6.86 -10.14 2.26
N ILE A 82 5.60 -10.51 2.49
CA ILE A 82 4.97 -11.66 1.83
C ILE A 82 3.88 -11.16 0.89
N TYR A 83 3.99 -11.50 -0.39
CA TYR A 83 3.04 -11.11 -1.42
C TYR A 83 2.49 -12.33 -2.13
N LYS A 84 1.19 -12.31 -2.44
CA LYS A 84 0.53 -13.36 -3.21
C LYS A 84 0.83 -13.17 -4.69
N VAL A 85 1.19 -14.25 -5.39
CA VAL A 85 1.39 -14.26 -6.83
C VAL A 85 0.04 -14.33 -7.52
N THR A 86 -0.26 -13.31 -8.31
CA THR A 86 -1.57 -13.14 -8.93
C THR A 86 -1.53 -13.00 -10.43
N ASP A 87 -0.34 -12.82 -11.01
CA ASP A 87 -0.16 -12.71 -12.44
C ASP A 87 1.26 -13.08 -12.88
N VAL A 88 1.45 -13.10 -14.19
CA VAL A 88 2.70 -13.32 -14.90
C VAL A 88 3.04 -12.08 -15.69
N CYS A 89 4.20 -11.52 -15.38
CA CYS A 89 4.79 -10.53 -16.25
C CYS A 89 5.52 -11.22 -17.40
N LYS A 90 4.98 -11.11 -18.61
CA LYS A 90 5.56 -11.73 -19.82
C LYS A 90 6.82 -11.02 -20.31
N ASP A 91 6.90 -9.71 -20.11
CA ASP A 91 7.95 -8.85 -20.68
C ASP A 91 8.90 -8.27 -19.62
N CYS A 92 8.90 -8.82 -18.41
CA CYS A 92 9.78 -8.35 -17.34
C CYS A 92 11.21 -8.82 -17.52
N GLU A 93 12.16 -8.09 -16.93
CA GLU A 93 13.51 -8.61 -16.73
C GLU A 93 13.48 -9.87 -15.86
N GLU A 94 14.46 -10.75 -16.07
CA GLU A 94 14.62 -11.95 -15.25
C GLU A 94 14.81 -11.55 -13.77
N ASN A 95 14.24 -12.33 -12.85
CA ASN A 95 14.28 -12.10 -11.40
C ASN A 95 13.65 -10.76 -10.93
N SER A 96 12.95 -10.04 -11.80
CA SER A 96 12.44 -8.70 -11.52
C SER A 96 10.90 -8.68 -11.51
N PRO A 97 10.26 -9.05 -10.40
CA PRO A 97 8.81 -9.09 -10.29
C PRO A 97 8.19 -7.68 -10.27
N LEU A 98 6.94 -7.61 -10.72
CA LEU A 98 6.12 -6.41 -10.65
C LEU A 98 5.21 -6.48 -9.44
N PHE A 99 5.17 -5.39 -8.69
CA PHE A 99 4.37 -5.28 -7.49
C PHE A 99 3.19 -4.37 -7.76
N SER A 100 2.05 -4.71 -7.15
CA SER A 100 1.01 -3.70 -6.93
C SER A 100 1.62 -2.49 -6.24
N GLU A 101 1.07 -1.32 -6.53
CA GLU A 101 1.57 -0.06 -6.01
C GLU A 101 1.67 -0.04 -4.48
N ARG A 102 0.68 -0.62 -3.80
CA ARG A 102 0.69 -0.79 -2.34
C ARG A 102 1.79 -1.74 -1.86
N ALA A 103 2.17 -2.75 -2.65
CA ALA A 103 3.15 -3.74 -2.23
C ALA A 103 4.56 -3.14 -2.09
N LEU A 104 5.04 -2.36 -3.08
CA LEU A 104 6.39 -1.78 -3.02
C LEU A 104 6.42 -0.39 -2.36
N SER A 105 5.33 0.39 -2.38
CA SER A 105 5.28 1.69 -1.67
C SER A 105 5.40 1.55 -0.14
N LEU A 106 5.07 0.37 0.41
CA LEU A 106 5.31 0.06 1.82
C LEU A 106 6.79 -0.17 2.16
N PHE A 107 7.64 -0.21 1.14
CA PHE A 107 9.01 -0.68 1.22
C PHE A 107 10.03 0.35 0.71
N SER A 108 9.68 1.15 -0.30
CA SER A 108 10.52 2.24 -0.80
C SER A 108 9.69 3.30 -1.54
N ASN A 109 10.25 4.51 -1.64
CA ASN A 109 9.71 5.57 -2.51
C ASN A 109 10.33 5.54 -3.92
N GLN A 110 11.09 4.49 -4.23
CA GLN A 110 11.64 4.27 -5.56
C GLN A 110 10.70 3.35 -6.33
N ASP A 111 10.38 3.74 -7.56
CA ASP A 111 9.53 2.96 -8.46
C ASP A 111 10.17 1.63 -8.87
N ARG A 112 11.50 1.53 -8.68
CA ARG A 112 12.32 0.34 -8.91
C ARG A 112 13.37 0.21 -7.81
N LEU A 113 13.50 -0.97 -7.22
CA LEU A 113 14.37 -1.19 -6.07
C LEU A 113 15.02 -2.58 -6.09
N PRO A 114 16.32 -2.72 -5.75
CA PRO A 114 16.96 -4.02 -5.63
C PRO A 114 16.36 -4.85 -4.48
N ILE A 115 16.04 -6.11 -4.78
CA ILE A 115 15.42 -7.04 -3.85
C ILE A 115 16.04 -8.43 -3.93
N ASP A 116 15.99 -9.13 -2.82
CA ASP A 116 16.17 -10.58 -2.74
C ASP A 116 14.82 -11.22 -2.46
N TRP A 117 14.48 -12.31 -3.14
CA TRP A 117 13.17 -12.95 -2.95
C TRP A 117 13.18 -14.46 -3.15
N GLU A 118 12.22 -15.13 -2.52
CA GLU A 118 12.05 -16.58 -2.58
C GLU A 118 10.57 -16.99 -2.67
N LEU A 119 10.29 -18.12 -3.31
CA LEU A 119 8.94 -18.69 -3.35
C LEU A 119 8.66 -19.57 -2.15
N ILE A 120 7.44 -19.45 -1.63
CA ILE A 120 7.02 -20.10 -0.41
C ILE A 120 5.69 -20.84 -0.63
N GLU A 121 5.50 -21.98 0.06
CA GLU A 121 4.27 -22.79 -0.08
C GLU A 121 3.06 -22.20 0.67
N GLY A 122 3.29 -21.32 1.65
CA GLY A 122 2.25 -20.65 2.41
C GLY A 122 2.78 -20.08 3.72
N VAL A 123 1.92 -19.35 4.44
CA VAL A 123 2.19 -18.85 5.79
C VAL A 123 1.56 -19.83 6.78
N LYS A 124 2.37 -20.48 7.62
CA LYS A 124 1.85 -21.21 8.79
C LYS A 124 1.94 -20.27 9.98
N GLU A 125 0.80 -19.90 10.55
CA GLU A 125 0.75 -19.21 11.84
C GLU A 125 1.08 -20.26 12.91
N ASP A 126 2.05 -19.97 13.78
CA ASP A 126 2.35 -20.84 14.92
C ASP A 126 1.19 -20.73 15.93
N GLU A 127 0.43 -21.80 16.11
CA GLU A 127 -0.44 -21.96 17.28
C GLU A 127 0.44 -22.07 18.52
N ASP A 128 0.36 -21.08 19.42
CA ASP A 128 1.05 -21.13 20.70
C ASP A 128 0.61 -22.37 21.51
N ASP A 129 1.57 -23.25 21.72
CA ASP A 129 1.53 -24.40 22.62
C ASP A 129 1.39 -23.95 24.08
N ASN A 130 0.22 -24.15 24.67
CA ASN A 130 0.15 -24.55 26.07
C ASN A 130 -1.14 -25.35 26.36
N GLY A 131 -0.97 -26.65 26.57
CA GLY A 131 -2.06 -27.58 26.80
C GLY A 131 -2.70 -27.55 28.20
N HIS A 132 -3.90 -28.17 28.25
CA HIS A 132 -4.71 -28.61 29.39
C HIS A 132 -5.48 -27.50 30.13
N THR A 133 -6.82 -27.46 30.25
CA THR A 133 -7.81 -28.54 30.40
C THR A 133 -9.25 -27.99 30.16
N SER A 134 -10.18 -28.89 29.88
CA SER A 134 -11.60 -28.76 29.43
C SER A 134 -12.60 -27.87 30.22
N LYS A 135 -13.46 -27.13 29.45
CA LYS A 135 -14.95 -26.86 29.51
C LYS A 135 -15.62 -26.51 30.88
N PRO A 136 -16.72 -25.70 31.03
CA PRO A 136 -17.69 -25.14 30.06
C PRO A 136 -18.02 -23.63 30.13
N GLU A 137 -18.62 -23.18 29.02
CA GLU A 137 -19.61 -22.11 28.83
C GLU A 137 -20.52 -21.82 30.04
N SER A 138 -20.56 -20.55 30.48
CA SER A 138 -21.74 -19.96 31.13
C SER A 138 -21.86 -18.47 30.79
N LYS A 139 -23.08 -18.10 30.39
CA LYS A 139 -23.57 -16.77 29.97
C LYS A 139 -24.08 -15.99 31.21
N PRO A 140 -24.63 -14.77 31.07
CA PRO A 140 -23.99 -13.46 31.20
C PRO A 140 -24.43 -12.69 32.47
N GLU A 141 -23.59 -11.83 33.03
CA GLU A 141 -24.06 -10.77 33.95
C GLU A 141 -23.17 -9.51 33.91
N SER A 142 -23.73 -8.37 34.29
CA SER A 142 -23.61 -7.06 33.61
C SER A 142 -22.81 -5.94 34.33
N LYS A 143 -22.09 -5.12 33.52
CA LYS A 143 -21.63 -3.68 33.66
C LYS A 143 -20.84 -3.24 34.93
N PRO A 144 -19.94 -2.23 34.88
CA PRO A 144 -20.13 -0.91 34.23
C PRO A 144 -19.00 -0.44 33.27
N GLU A 145 -19.38 0.53 32.42
CA GLU A 145 -18.52 1.26 31.47
C GLU A 145 -17.26 1.87 32.12
N SER A 146 -16.11 1.68 31.46
CA SER A 146 -15.01 2.64 31.52
C SER A 146 -14.50 2.90 30.10
N LYS A 147 -14.34 4.19 29.78
CA LYS A 147 -14.09 4.72 28.45
C LYS A 147 -12.77 4.18 27.88
N ALA A 148 -12.83 3.41 26.79
CA ALA A 148 -11.68 3.13 25.97
C ALA A 148 -11.28 4.41 25.21
N SER A 149 -10.23 5.07 25.66
CA SER A 149 -9.45 5.98 24.83
C SER A 149 -8.76 5.14 23.75
N GLY A 150 -9.43 4.96 22.62
CA GLY A 150 -8.84 4.32 21.44
C GLY A 150 -7.66 5.15 20.95
N HIS A 151 -6.45 4.65 21.18
CA HIS A 151 -5.26 5.18 20.53
C HIS A 151 -5.32 4.75 19.06
N HIS A 152 -6.02 5.54 18.23
CA HIS A 152 -5.93 5.42 16.77
C HIS A 152 -4.49 5.77 16.38
N THR A 153 -3.67 4.76 16.13
CA THR A 153 -2.42 4.95 15.41
C THR A 153 -2.78 5.40 13.99
N SER A 154 -2.78 6.71 13.75
CA SER A 154 -3.07 7.27 12.42
C SER A 154 -2.01 6.76 11.45
N ARG A 155 -2.42 5.97 10.45
CA ARG A 155 -1.52 5.51 9.38
C ARG A 155 -0.92 6.72 8.68
N THR A 156 0.41 6.73 8.56
CA THR A 156 1.16 7.78 7.84
C THR A 156 1.50 7.29 6.44
N TYR A 157 1.28 8.16 5.46
CA TYR A 157 1.58 7.99 4.04
C TYR A 157 2.71 8.94 3.66
N ARG A 158 3.39 8.65 2.55
CA ARG A 158 4.51 9.42 2.04
C ARG A 158 4.39 9.52 0.53
N GLY A 159 4.77 10.65 -0.04
CA GLY A 159 4.78 10.81 -1.48
C GLY A 159 5.13 12.21 -1.93
N ARG A 160 5.27 12.34 -3.25
CA ARG A 160 5.46 13.61 -3.94
C ARG A 160 4.26 14.53 -3.74
N GLY A 161 4.51 15.81 -3.52
CA GLY A 161 3.51 16.87 -3.52
C GLY A 161 3.70 17.83 -4.68
N THR A 162 2.65 18.08 -5.46
CA THR A 162 2.60 19.13 -6.49
C THR A 162 1.50 20.14 -6.16
N TRP A 163 1.14 20.99 -7.12
CA TRP A 163 -0.01 21.86 -7.01
C TRP A 163 -0.84 21.94 -8.30
N PHE A 164 -2.14 22.21 -8.14
CA PHE A 164 -3.10 22.31 -9.24
C PHE A 164 -3.77 23.69 -9.31
N SER A 165 -4.58 23.93 -10.35
CA SER A 165 -5.25 25.22 -10.59
C SER A 165 -6.72 25.12 -11.00
N ASP A 166 -7.34 23.95 -10.86
CA ASP A 166 -8.75 23.75 -11.15
C ASP A 166 -9.66 24.52 -10.19
N THR A 167 -10.97 24.53 -10.46
CA THR A 167 -11.96 25.24 -9.63
C THR A 167 -13.11 24.36 -9.17
N ARG A 168 -13.08 23.08 -9.58
CA ARG A 168 -14.09 22.08 -9.25
C ARG A 168 -13.45 20.69 -9.32
N GLY A 169 -13.76 19.84 -8.35
CA GLY A 169 -13.18 18.51 -8.24
C GLY A 169 -14.21 17.38 -8.25
N SER A 170 -13.71 16.15 -8.28
CA SER A 170 -14.49 14.91 -8.30
C SER A 170 -15.47 14.76 -7.12
N CYS A 171 -15.23 15.45 -6.00
CA CYS A 171 -16.15 15.50 -4.87
C CYS A 171 -17.41 16.37 -5.11
N GLY A 172 -17.55 16.98 -6.29
CA GLY A 172 -18.78 17.63 -6.74
C GLY A 172 -19.03 19.01 -6.15
N VAL A 173 -18.01 19.64 -5.56
CA VAL A 173 -18.05 21.01 -5.05
C VAL A 173 -17.13 21.92 -5.84
N ASP A 174 -17.52 23.19 -5.97
CA ASP A 174 -16.63 24.25 -6.43
C ASP A 174 -15.75 24.70 -5.27
N PHE A 175 -14.55 25.16 -5.62
CA PHE A 175 -13.56 25.67 -4.67
C PHE A 175 -12.66 26.71 -5.33
N SER A 176 -11.94 27.45 -4.50
CA SER A 176 -10.90 28.39 -4.95
C SER A 176 -9.49 27.90 -4.59
N GLN A 177 -8.49 28.40 -5.32
CA GLN A 177 -7.08 28.08 -5.08
C GLN A 177 -6.49 28.72 -3.81
N ASP A 178 -7.28 29.55 -3.13
CA ASP A 178 -6.93 30.16 -1.84
C ASP A 178 -7.35 29.29 -0.64
N GLU A 179 -8.11 28.21 -0.88
CA GLU A 179 -8.52 27.28 0.17
C GLU A 179 -7.45 26.25 0.51
N MET A 180 -7.48 25.71 1.73
CA MET A 180 -6.61 24.61 2.15
C MET A 180 -7.19 23.26 1.70
N ILE A 181 -7.00 22.93 0.43
CA ILE A 181 -7.57 21.73 -0.22
C ILE A 181 -6.51 20.92 -0.96
N VAL A 182 -6.86 19.67 -1.28
CA VAL A 182 -6.00 18.70 -1.97
C VAL A 182 -6.80 17.81 -2.91
N ALA A 183 -6.21 17.47 -4.05
CA ALA A 183 -6.59 16.32 -4.86
C ALA A 183 -5.80 15.10 -4.38
N LEU A 184 -6.51 14.06 -3.94
CA LEU A 184 -5.92 12.82 -3.44
C LEU A 184 -5.69 11.86 -4.61
N ASP A 185 -4.62 11.06 -4.59
CA ASP A 185 -4.40 10.05 -5.63
C ASP A 185 -5.62 9.11 -5.78
N GLU A 186 -5.84 8.65 -7.01
CA GLU A 186 -7.01 7.86 -7.38
C GLU A 186 -7.19 6.59 -6.53
N ALA A 187 -6.10 5.90 -6.19
CA ALA A 187 -6.14 4.69 -5.39
C ALA A 187 -6.56 4.96 -3.94
N GLN A 188 -6.12 6.08 -3.36
CA GLN A 188 -6.48 6.46 -2.00
C GLN A 188 -7.80 7.21 -1.90
N GLN A 189 -8.28 7.83 -2.97
CA GLN A 189 -9.58 8.51 -3.00
C GLN A 189 -10.76 7.54 -2.80
N GLY A 190 -10.64 6.31 -3.33
CA GLY A 190 -11.76 5.38 -3.39
C GLY A 190 -12.85 5.87 -4.36
N GLU A 191 -14.10 5.49 -4.13
CA GLU A 191 -15.22 5.90 -4.98
C GLU A 191 -15.44 7.42 -4.95
N GLN A 192 -15.88 8.00 -6.07
CA GLN A 192 -16.20 9.44 -6.14
C GLN A 192 -17.41 9.82 -5.28
N ARG A 193 -18.28 8.85 -4.97
CA ARG A 193 -19.45 8.97 -4.09
C ARG A 193 -19.65 7.65 -3.39
N GLY A 194 -20.07 7.67 -2.13
CA GLY A 194 -20.37 6.46 -1.37
C GLY A 194 -19.57 6.36 -0.07
N HIS A 195 -19.67 5.20 0.57
CA HIS A 195 -19.06 4.95 1.88
C HIS A 195 -17.52 4.91 1.82
N ASP A 196 -16.97 4.45 0.70
CA ASP A 196 -15.52 4.27 0.54
C ASP A 196 -14.81 5.51 -0.01
N SER A 197 -15.59 6.56 -0.29
CA SER A 197 -15.07 7.87 -0.71
C SER A 197 -14.31 8.57 0.40
N GLN A 198 -13.18 9.20 0.04
CA GLN A 198 -12.45 10.10 0.95
C GLN A 198 -12.85 11.57 0.80
N CYS A 199 -13.88 11.88 0.00
CA CYS A 199 -14.36 13.25 -0.17
C CYS A 199 -14.67 13.92 1.18
N PHE A 200 -14.23 15.17 1.31
CA PHE A 200 -14.38 16.04 2.48
C PHE A 200 -13.65 15.60 3.74
N LYS A 201 -12.96 14.45 3.73
CA LYS A 201 -12.06 14.07 4.81
C LYS A 201 -10.88 15.03 4.87
N LYS A 202 -10.25 15.10 6.04
CA LYS A 202 -9.09 15.94 6.28
C LYS A 202 -7.85 15.09 6.38
N ILE A 203 -6.77 15.62 5.86
CA ILE A 203 -5.44 15.07 6.05
C ILE A 203 -4.53 16.14 6.63
N ARG A 204 -3.66 15.74 7.56
CA ARG A 204 -2.53 16.55 8.00
C ARG A 204 -1.35 16.21 7.12
N VAL A 205 -0.76 17.23 6.51
CA VAL A 205 0.37 17.12 5.58
C VAL A 205 1.56 17.85 6.19
N SER A 206 2.76 17.29 6.08
CA SER A 206 4.02 17.92 6.46
C SER A 206 5.12 17.64 5.44
N VAL A 207 6.18 18.43 5.46
CA VAL A 207 7.40 18.09 4.71
C VAL A 207 8.06 16.87 5.35
N LYS A 208 8.56 15.95 4.51
CA LYS A 208 9.23 14.75 4.98
C LYS A 208 10.42 15.09 5.88
N GLY A 209 10.42 14.53 7.08
CA GLY A 209 11.45 14.78 8.09
C GLY A 209 11.32 16.12 8.85
N ASP A 210 10.32 16.95 8.56
CA ASP A 210 10.00 18.16 9.32
C ASP A 210 8.49 18.22 9.66
N PRO A 211 8.04 17.43 10.65
CA PRO A 211 6.63 17.37 11.05
C PRO A 211 6.14 18.69 11.69
N SER A 212 7.05 19.57 12.11
CA SER A 212 6.71 20.86 12.71
C SER A 212 6.08 21.81 11.69
N LYS A 213 6.49 21.70 10.41
CA LYS A 213 5.85 22.36 9.28
C LYS A 213 4.73 21.48 8.77
N SER A 214 3.55 21.60 9.37
CA SER A 214 2.37 20.87 8.93
C SER A 214 1.16 21.77 8.69
N VAL A 215 0.28 21.34 7.79
CA VAL A 215 -0.99 21.98 7.50
C VAL A 215 -2.09 20.93 7.39
N VAL A 216 -3.33 21.32 7.68
CA VAL A 216 -4.49 20.46 7.48
C VAL A 216 -5.22 20.92 6.22
N VAL A 217 -5.43 19.98 5.29
CA VAL A 217 -6.16 20.20 4.03
C VAL A 217 -7.35 19.27 3.95
N ARG A 218 -8.36 19.69 3.17
CA ARG A 218 -9.56 18.91 2.89
C ARG A 218 -9.47 18.28 1.50
N VAL A 219 -9.82 17.01 1.40
CA VAL A 219 -9.91 16.29 0.12
C VAL A 219 -11.13 16.78 -0.65
N VAL A 220 -10.93 17.27 -1.87
CA VAL A 220 -12.00 17.81 -2.72
C VAL A 220 -11.97 17.31 -4.15
N ASP A 221 -10.90 16.63 -4.52
CA ASP A 221 -10.68 16.18 -5.88
C ASP A 221 -9.85 14.89 -5.92
N THR A 222 -9.78 14.28 -7.09
CA THR A 222 -8.96 13.12 -7.39
C THR A 222 -7.83 13.55 -8.31
N CYS A 223 -6.59 13.27 -7.94
CA CYS A 223 -5.46 13.32 -8.87
C CYS A 223 -5.38 11.98 -9.62
N PRO A 224 -5.59 11.97 -10.96
CA PRO A 224 -5.58 10.72 -11.74
C PRO A 224 -4.24 9.99 -11.67
N TYR A 225 -4.26 8.66 -11.80
CA TYR A 225 -3.06 7.80 -11.72
C TYR A 225 -1.91 8.21 -12.66
N ARG A 226 -2.23 8.81 -13.81
CA ARG A 226 -1.24 9.32 -14.78
C ARG A 226 -0.40 10.51 -14.27
N TYR A 227 -0.81 11.13 -13.17
CA TYR A 227 -0.14 12.28 -12.56
C TYR A 227 0.26 12.03 -11.11
N CYS A 228 -0.56 11.29 -10.34
CA CYS A 228 -0.28 10.96 -8.95
C CYS A 228 -0.27 9.46 -8.73
N SER A 229 0.87 8.95 -8.29
CA SER A 229 0.99 7.63 -7.67
C SER A 229 0.42 7.65 -6.24
N TYR A 230 0.15 6.48 -5.68
CA TYR A 230 -0.24 6.28 -4.29
C TYR A 230 0.65 7.06 -3.33
N GLY A 231 0.02 7.82 -2.42
CA GLY A 231 0.70 8.64 -1.43
C GLY A 231 1.08 10.02 -1.94
N GLN A 232 1.00 10.26 -3.26
CA GLN A 232 1.22 11.58 -3.85
C GLN A 232 -0.01 12.46 -3.68
N LEU A 233 0.24 13.76 -3.54
CA LEU A 233 -0.80 14.76 -3.31
C LEU A 233 -0.67 15.89 -4.33
N ASP A 234 -1.80 16.36 -4.85
CA ASP A 234 -1.83 17.59 -5.64
C ASP A 234 -2.53 18.69 -4.84
N LEU A 235 -1.73 19.59 -4.26
CA LEU A 235 -2.21 20.60 -3.31
C LEU A 235 -2.79 21.82 -4.03
N SER A 236 -3.77 22.48 -3.41
CA SER A 236 -4.09 23.86 -3.81
C SER A 236 -2.87 24.77 -3.72
N GLN A 237 -2.86 25.85 -4.50
CA GLN A 237 -1.77 26.83 -4.46
C GLN A 237 -1.57 27.42 -3.05
N ALA A 238 -2.65 27.72 -2.32
CA ALA A 238 -2.55 28.21 -0.94
C ALA A 238 -1.93 27.17 0.00
N ALA A 239 -2.28 25.89 -0.13
CA ALA A 239 -1.69 24.83 0.68
C ALA A 239 -0.22 24.58 0.34
N PHE A 240 0.14 24.53 -0.95
CA PHE A 240 1.53 24.34 -1.38
C PHE A 240 2.45 25.48 -0.88
N LYS A 241 1.96 26.73 -0.96
CA LYS A 241 2.68 27.94 -0.48
C LYS A 241 3.01 27.93 1.01
N LYS A 242 2.40 27.05 1.80
CA LYS A 242 2.76 26.87 3.22
C LYS A 242 4.09 26.13 3.41
N PHE A 243 4.54 25.41 2.40
CA PHE A 243 5.77 24.63 2.42
C PHE A 243 6.86 25.22 1.55
N ALA A 244 6.52 25.70 0.35
CA ALA A 244 7.47 26.26 -0.60
C ALA A 244 6.83 27.28 -1.56
N PRO A 245 7.61 28.20 -2.15
CA PRO A 245 7.13 29.01 -3.27
C PRO A 245 6.76 28.12 -4.46
N MET A 246 5.81 28.57 -5.29
CA MET A 246 5.29 27.80 -6.42
C MET A 246 6.37 27.36 -7.42
N SER A 247 7.48 28.11 -7.53
CA SER A 247 8.63 27.78 -8.35
C SER A 247 9.38 26.52 -7.91
N GLY A 248 9.16 26.06 -6.66
CA GLY A 248 9.68 24.78 -6.20
C GLY A 248 9.04 23.59 -6.92
N GLY A 249 7.79 23.73 -7.38
CA GLY A 249 7.05 22.78 -8.23
C GLY A 249 6.71 21.43 -7.60
N VAL A 250 7.62 20.85 -6.82
CA VAL A 250 7.56 19.49 -6.28
C VAL A 250 8.13 19.45 -4.86
N LEU A 251 7.47 18.72 -3.97
CA LEU A 251 7.86 18.50 -2.57
C LEU A 251 7.87 17.01 -2.21
N ASP A 252 8.68 16.62 -1.22
CA ASP A 252 8.54 15.33 -0.55
C ASP A 252 7.69 15.50 0.73
N LEU A 253 6.52 14.86 0.77
CA LEU A 253 5.54 15.03 1.83
C LEU A 253 5.31 13.75 2.64
N GLU A 254 4.89 13.95 3.88
CA GLU A 254 4.29 12.94 4.76
C GLU A 254 2.90 13.40 5.16
N TRP A 255 1.95 12.48 5.28
CA TRP A 255 0.60 12.85 5.67
C TRP A 255 -0.19 11.72 6.32
N SER A 256 -1.25 12.07 7.05
CA SER A 256 -2.19 11.12 7.64
C SER A 256 -3.61 11.70 7.67
N PHE A 257 -4.62 10.83 7.67
CA PHE A 257 -6.01 11.24 7.92
C PHE A 257 -6.17 11.71 9.37
N VAL A 258 -7.00 12.76 9.56
CA VAL A 258 -7.27 13.40 10.87
C VAL A 258 -8.74 13.71 11.08
#